data_AF-A0A522A2Q2-F1
#
_entry.id   AF-A0A522A2Q2-F1
#
_cell.length_a   1.000
_cell.length_b   1.000
_cell.length_c   1.000
_cell.angle_alpha   90.00
_cell.angle_beta   90.00
_cell.angle_gamma   90.00
#
_symmetry.space_group_name_H-M   'P 1'
#
loop_
_entity.id
_entity.type
_entity.pdbx_description
1 polymer ?
#
loop_
_entity_poly.entity_id
_entity_poly.type
_entity_poly.pdbx_seq_one_letter_code
_entity_poly.pdbx_strand_id
1 'polypeptide(L)' 'MNILIENADSLEYLTEAGHWTKNPRKGKNFPATEAAFQIAKREAVGKFNIVCHIPATNQFVNLDHGKGKGLPPESAE' A
#
# COMPACT_ATOMS: atom_id res chain seq x y z
N MET A 1 -7.59 10.20 9.64
CA MET A 1 -6.54 10.19 8.60
C MET A 1 -5.87 8.85 8.70
N ASN A 2 -5.69 8.16 7.58
CA ASN A 2 -5.14 6.82 7.56
C ASN A 2 -3.86 6.83 6.72
N ILE A 3 -2.77 6.27 7.23
CA ILE A 3 -1.57 6.02 6.43
C ILE A 3 -1.71 4.60 5.89
N LEU A 4 -1.72 4.46 4.57
CA LEU A 4 -1.97 3.22 3.86
C LEU A 4 -0.80 2.89 2.95
N ILE A 5 -0.62 1.61 2.66
CA ILE A 5 0.25 1.13 1.57
C ILE A 5 -0.66 0.90 0.36
N GLU A 6 -0.33 1.54 -0.75
CA GLU A 6 -1.01 1.40 -2.03
C GLU A 6 -0.09 0.68 -3.03
N ASN A 7 -0.61 -0.31 -3.75
CA ASN A 7 0.05 -0.89 -4.91
C ASN A 7 -0.04 0.14 -6.05
N ALA A 8 1.12 0.63 -6.50
CA ALA A 8 1.17 1.72 -7.48
C ALA A 8 0.68 1.29 -8.87
N ASP A 9 0.67 -0.02 -9.16
CA ASP A 9 0.22 -0.55 -10.45
C ASP A 9 -1.30 -0.84 -10.44
N SER A 10 -1.84 -1.41 -9.35
CA SER A 10 -3.27 -1.79 -9.27
C SER A 10 -4.18 -0.78 -8.57
N LEU A 11 -3.61 0.21 -7.87
CA LEU A 11 -4.31 1.17 -7.00
C LEU A 11 -5.13 0.50 -5.89
N GLU A 12 -4.63 -0.63 -5.40
CA GLU A 12 -5.21 -1.35 -4.27
C GLU A 12 -4.43 -1.09 -2.98
N TYR A 13 -5.11 -1.22 -1.85
CA TYR A 13 -4.58 -0.93 -0.52
C TYR A 13 -4.38 -2.23 0.26
N LEU A 14 -3.25 -2.35 0.96
CA LEU A 14 -2.98 -3.50 1.82
C LEU A 14 -3.91 -3.48 3.03
N THR A 15 -4.59 -4.59 3.30
CA THR A 15 -5.50 -4.77 4.45
C THR A 15 -4.77 -5.38 5.66
N GLU A 16 -5.40 -5.37 6.84
CA GLU A 16 -4.83 -6.02 8.04
C GLU A 16 -4.68 -7.54 7.88
N ALA A 17 -5.50 -8.15 7.03
CA ALA A 17 -5.43 -9.57 6.69
C ALA A 17 -4.30 -9.91 5.69
N GLY A 18 -3.53 -8.93 5.21
CA GLY A 18 -2.48 -9.15 4.21
C GLY A 18 -2.99 -9.28 2.77
N HIS A 19 -4.28 -9.04 2.52
CA HIS A 19 -4.86 -9.00 1.18
C HIS A 19 -4.89 -7.58 0.62
N TRP A 20 -5.06 -7.44 -0.70
CA TRP A 20 -5.22 -6.16 -1.38
C TRP A 20 -6.70 -5.84 -1.64
N THR A 21 -7.07 -4.56 -1.57
CA THR A 21 -8.45 -4.13 -1.83
C THR A 21 -8.52 -2.76 -2.48
N LYS A 22 -9.49 -2.52 -3.36
CA LYS A 22 -9.77 -1.17 -3.90
C LYS A 22 -10.47 -0.24 -2.91
N ASN A 23 -10.87 -0.72 -1.74
CA ASN A 23 -11.52 0.12 -0.73
C ASN A 23 -10.50 0.65 0.29
N PRO A 24 -10.10 1.94 0.22
CA PRO A 24 -9.11 2.54 1.13
C PRO A 24 -9.54 2.51 2.59
N ARG A 25 -10.85 2.45 2.89
CA ARG A 25 -11.37 2.37 4.27
C ARG A 25 -11.14 0.99 4.91
N LYS A 26 -10.86 -0.03 4.09
CA LYS A 26 -10.48 -1.37 4.55
C LYS A 26 -8.96 -1.57 4.59
N GLY A 27 -8.19 -0.58 4.13
CA GLY A 27 -6.74 -0.60 4.20
C GLY A 27 -6.25 -0.57 5.65
N LYS A 28 -5.17 -1.28 5.91
CA LYS A 28 -4.46 -1.27 7.19
C LYS A 28 -3.94 0.14 7.45
N ASN A 29 -4.36 0.71 8.57
CA ASN A 29 -3.89 2.01 9.00
C ASN A 29 -2.57 1.87 9.77
N PHE A 30 -1.54 2.57 9.31
CA PHE A 30 -0.23 2.60 9.96
C PHE A 30 -0.07 3.85 10.83
N PRO A 31 0.63 3.76 11.97
CA PRO A 31 0.82 4.89 12.87
C PRO A 31 1.79 5.95 12.31
N ALA A 32 2.66 5.57 11.36
CA ALA A 32 3.67 6.45 10.77
C ALA A 32 4.04 6.00 9.35
N THR A 33 4.52 6.93 8.52
CA THR A 33 5.00 6.68 7.15
C THR A 33 6.12 5.65 7.14
N GLU A 34 7.10 5.77 8.05
CA GLU A 34 8.24 4.84 8.14
C GLU A 34 7.80 3.41 8.45
N ALA A 35 6.83 3.23 9.36
CA ALA A 35 6.29 1.91 9.69
C ALA A 35 5.61 1.26 8.48
N ALA A 36 4.83 2.04 7.72
CA ALA A 36 4.21 1.57 6.48
C ALA A 36 5.26 1.20 5.43
N PHE A 37 6.30 2.03 5.27
CA PHE A 37 7.38 1.81 4.31
C PHE A 37 8.17 0.52 4.60
N GLN A 38 8.52 0.27 5.85
CA GLN A 38 9.25 -0.95 6.25
C GLN A 38 8.45 -2.23 5.98
N ILE A 39 7.12 -2.17 6.12
CA ILE A 39 6.23 -3.28 5.78
C ILE A 39 6.12 -3.43 4.26
N ALA A 40 5.86 -2.35 3.53
CA ALA A 40 5.73 -2.36 2.07
C ALA A 40 6.97 -2.93 1.37
N LYS A 41 8.18 -2.65 1.88
CA LYS A 41 9.43 -3.25 1.39
C LYS A 41 9.50 -4.78 1.50
N ARG A 42 8.72 -5.39 2.39
CA ARG A 42 8.71 -6.83 2.63
C ARG A 42 7.59 -7.55 1.88
N GLU A 43 6.56 -6.81 1.48
CA GLU A 43 5.41 -7.33 0.73
C GLU A 43 5.81 -7.78 -0.68
N ALA A 44 5.06 -8.76 -1.20
CA ALA A 44 5.14 -9.22 -2.59
C ALA A 44 4.45 -8.23 -3.53
N VAL A 45 4.92 -6.99 -3.51
CA VAL A 45 4.45 -5.87 -4.33
C VAL A 45 5.61 -5.33 -5.15
N GLY A 46 5.35 -5.00 -6.41
CA GLY A 46 6.36 -4.40 -7.30
C GLY A 46 6.69 -2.98 -6.87
N LYS A 47 5.86 -2.02 -7.28
CA LYS A 47 5.94 -0.63 -6.86
C LYS A 47 4.82 -0.31 -5.87
N PHE A 48 5.12 0.51 -4.88
CA PHE A 48 4.12 0.95 -3.91
C PHE A 48 4.21 2.45 -3.63
N ASN A 49 3.10 3.02 -3.20
CA ASN A 49 3.03 4.34 -2.57
C ASN A 49 2.68 4.17 -1.09
N ILE A 50 3.18 5.07 -0.26
CA ILE A 50 2.66 5.31 1.09
C ILE A 50 1.76 6.53 0.98
N VAL A 51 0.47 6.34 1.21
CA VAL A 51 -0.52 7.41 1.03
C VAL A 51 -1.21 7.75 2.34
N CYS A 52 -1.44 9.03 2.56
CA CYS A 52 -2.40 9.49 3.54
C CYS A 52 -3.78 9.55 2.87
N HIS A 53 -4.75 8.78 3.39
CA HIS A 53 -6.17 8.93 3.08
C HIS A 53 -6.86 9.78 4.14
N ILE A 54 -7.59 10.82 3.71
CA ILE A 54 -8.45 11.65 4.55
C ILE A 54 -9.90 11.23 4.28
N PRO A 55 -10.51 10.35 5.10
CA PRO A 55 -11.80 9.73 4.75
C PRO A 55 -12.98 10.71 4.71
N ALA A 56 -12.85 11.87 5.36
CA ALA A 56 -13.89 12.90 5.39
C ALA A 56 -14.02 13.62 4.05
N THR A 57 -12.90 13.87 3.35
CA THR A 57 -12.85 14.59 2.07
C THR A 57 -12.55 13.67 0.89
N ASN A 58 -12.32 12.37 1.16
CA ASN A 58 -11.85 11.38 0.18
C ASN A 58 -10.59 11.81 -0.58
N GLN A 59 -9.72 12.57 0.09
CA GLN A 59 -8.45 13.03 -0.48
C GLN A 59 -7.34 12.03 -0.19
N PHE A 60 -6.40 11.97 -1.12
CA PHE A 60 -5.19 11.17 -1.01
C PHE A 60 -3.98 12.08 -1.18
N VAL A 61 -3.02 11.94 -0.27
CA VAL A 61 -1.73 12.63 -0.34
C VAL A 61 -0.66 11.55 -0.43
N ASN A 62 0.12 11.55 -1.50
CA ASN A 62 1.28 10.68 -1.61
C ASN A 62 2.37 11.20 -0.65
N LEU A 63 2.73 10.40 0.34
CA LEU A 63 3.71 10.74 1.37
C LEU A 63 5.11 10.24 1.00
N ASP A 64 5.18 9.08 0.35
CA ASP A 64 6.43 8.42 -0.06
C ASP A 64 6.15 7.35 -1.12
N HIS A 65 7.17 6.87 -1.83
CA HIS A 65 7.05 5.79 -2.80
C HIS A 65 8.27 4.86 -2.76
N GLY A 66 8.09 3.63 -3.21
CA GLY A 66 9.17 2.65 -3.18
C GLY A 66 8.91 1.40 -4.02
N LYS A 67 9.80 0.42 -3.85
CA LYS A 67 9.68 -0.90 -4.44
C LYS A 67 9.71 -1.97 -3.36
N GLY A 68 8.75 -2.90 -3.42
CA GLY A 68 8.68 -4.06 -2.56
C GLY A 68 9.57 -5.19 -3.08
N LYS A 69 9.33 -6.42 -2.62
CA LYS A 69 10.08 -7.59 -3.10
C LYS A 69 9.77 -7.97 -4.55
N GLY A 70 8.71 -7.39 -5.13
CA GLY A 70 8.14 -7.85 -6.40
C GLY A 70 7.36 -9.14 -6.22
N LEU A 71 6.43 -9.41 -7.13
CA LEU A 71 5.95 -10.77 -7.32
C LEU A 71 7.10 -11.58 -7.96
N PRO A 72 7.30 -12.85 -7.56
CA PRO A 72 8.20 -13.72 -8.32
C PRO A 72 7.76 -13.70 -9.78
N PRO A 73 8.69 -13.76 -10.74
CA PRO A 73 8.32 -13.90 -12.14
C PRO A 73 7.39 -15.11 -12.24
N GLU A 74 6.18 -14.91 -12.77
CA GLU A 74 5.34 -16.04 -13.20
C GLU A 74 6.24 -16.95 -14.02
N SER A 75 6.38 -18.20 -13.59
CA SER A 75 7.08 -19.21 -14.38
C SER A 75 6.36 -19.23 -15.72
N ALA A 76 7.03 -18.72 -16.75
CA ALA A 76 6.56 -18.82 -18.12
C ALA A 76 6.38 -20.31 -18.42
N GLU A 77 5.13 -20.74 -18.57
CA GLU A 77 4.77 -22.01 -19.21
C GLU A 77 5.24 -22.05 -20.66
#